data_AF-A0AB37W4G0-F1
#
_entry.id   AF-A0AB37W4G0-F1
#
_cell.length_a   1.000
_cell.length_b   1.000
_cell.length_c   1.000
_cell.angle_alpha   90.00
_cell.angle_beta   90.00
_cell.angle_gamma   90.00
#
_symmetry.space_group_name_H-M   'P 1'
#
loop_
_entity.id
_entity.type
_entity.pdbx_description
1 polymer ?
#
loop_
_entity_poly.entity_id
_entity_poly.type
_entity_poly.pdbx_seq_one_letter_code
_entity_poly.pdbx_strand_id
1 'polypeptide(L)'
;MIPFVCLMGVAPPILRPLIGMGTMLTAAGQDIRNGVKNIGSSSARLMKEAYATRHEVNRTDMAQQVFDIYEKNGEKMDFTWGDVEQESYGALFAGSDTTAIAFRSLFYHLMHSPNVYARLEKEIDEAFQEGHMDLPPTYKQASQLPYLCACIKEALRIHPGAQLSLPRTVPRGGMELCGQFIPEGYTVGINAAVMHFDRRVFGQDADIFNPDRWMDPVRANQMDKYMMSFGGGTRTCIGKNIALIELHKLSPQLVWNYHFEFYDAGQTQWHTRNTFFARQEGMIVRIKVLIMVLALTSATGKLGGAVLNAILDNKLIDPKELVTSSDPNSDRFTSLRSQSITLRQADFDKPESLTRAYDGCTSLFLVSTPRIAMDYNNAPLWKGREAHHRAAIDAAIQVGIQHIYYTSLGFANPSKASVMRAHIRTEEYLHGLEKEGKCKVTIIREGLYNESWPLYFGYYFGLKEETRKEVVIAGDGKISWTSIPDMGFGTAKILAAPSEQWAGKTFYLSQKKSWSLKDIADIVSRVRGDEIKLKIVDRKEYEDFYVNSKGMERPSVEWWSSSYDALKDGECEIDDPTLENLLKEAGRTPKPLEETIEEMLR
;
A
#
# COMPACT_ATOMS: atom_id res chain seq x y z
N MET A 1 22.31 28.54 13.35
CA MET A 1 22.17 28.41 14.82
C MET A 1 23.31 27.62 15.44
N ILE A 2 23.45 26.31 15.16
CA ILE A 2 24.45 25.44 15.80
C ILE A 2 25.91 25.97 15.75
N PRO A 3 26.45 26.46 14.62
CA PRO A 3 27.83 26.97 14.57
C PRO A 3 28.08 28.09 15.60
N PHE A 4 27.08 28.95 15.81
CA PHE A 4 27.14 30.02 16.80
C PHE A 4 27.10 29.51 18.23
N VAL A 5 26.21 28.55 18.54
CA VAL A 5 26.14 27.93 19.88
C VAL A 5 27.46 27.23 20.21
N CYS A 6 28.05 26.50 19.26
CA CYS A 6 29.34 25.86 19.42
C CYS A 6 30.45 26.88 19.65
N LEU A 7 30.49 27.96 18.85
CA LEU A 7 31.45 29.05 19.03
C LEU A 7 31.34 29.68 20.43
N MET A 8 30.11 29.97 20.89
CA MET A 8 29.87 30.49 22.24
C MET A 8 30.30 29.51 23.34
N GLY A 9 30.08 28.21 23.12
CA GLY A 9 30.47 27.16 24.05
C GLY A 9 31.99 27.04 24.23
N VAL A 10 32.76 27.13 23.14
CA VAL A 10 34.23 27.01 23.16
C VAL A 10 34.96 28.33 23.37
N ALA A 11 34.30 29.47 23.14
CA ALA A 11 34.92 30.78 23.33
C ALA A 11 35.24 31.02 24.82
N PRO A 12 36.42 31.61 25.12
CA PRO A 12 36.74 32.12 26.45
C PRO A 12 35.61 33.00 26.99
N PRO A 13 35.28 32.92 28.30
CA PRO A 13 34.19 33.71 28.89
C PRO A 13 34.26 35.21 28.58
N ILE A 14 35.48 35.76 28.47
CA ILE A 14 35.71 37.17 28.16
C ILE A 14 35.32 37.57 26.72
N LEU A 15 35.33 36.62 25.77
CA LEU A 15 34.96 36.85 24.37
C LEU A 15 33.48 36.63 24.09
N ARG A 16 32.77 35.88 24.95
CA ARG A 16 31.35 35.58 24.76
C ARG A 16 30.46 36.82 24.64
N PRO A 17 30.61 37.90 25.44
CA PRO A 17 29.81 39.11 25.27
C PRO A 17 30.02 39.79 23.91
N LEU A 18 31.26 39.80 23.39
CA LEU A 18 31.59 40.39 22.10
C LEU A 18 31.02 39.57 20.94
N ILE A 19 31.16 38.24 21.00
CA ILE A 19 30.57 37.31 20.02
C ILE A 19 29.04 37.42 20.04
N GLY A 20 28.44 37.52 21.23
CA GLY A 20 27.01 37.76 21.41
C GLY A 20 26.55 39.08 20.80
N MET A 21 27.26 40.18 21.03
CA MET A 21 26.95 41.50 20.47
C MET A 21 27.02 41.50 18.93
N GLY A 22 27.99 40.79 18.35
CA GLY A 22 28.07 40.59 16.89
C GLY A 22 26.83 39.93 16.28
N THR A 23 26.14 39.06 17.02
CA THR A 23 24.86 38.51 16.55
C THR A 23 23.72 39.49 16.62
N MET A 24 23.71 40.45 17.56
CA MET A 24 22.68 41.48 17.61
C MET A 24 22.69 42.37 16.36
N LEU A 25 23.86 42.57 15.77
CA LEU A 25 24.13 43.55 14.72
C LEU A 25 24.13 43.00 13.28
N THR A 26 23.94 41.68 13.09
CA THR A 26 24.05 41.04 11.76
C THR A 26 22.76 40.33 11.33
N ALA A 27 22.53 40.24 10.01
CA ALA A 27 21.40 39.48 9.44
C ALA A 27 21.43 38.00 9.85
N ALA A 28 22.61 37.36 9.77
CA ALA A 28 22.80 36.00 10.25
C ALA A 28 22.46 35.83 11.74
N GLY A 29 22.72 36.84 12.56
CA GLY A 29 22.34 36.83 13.97
C GLY A 29 20.85 37.04 14.20
N GLN A 30 20.15 37.79 13.35
CA GLN A 30 18.68 37.86 13.35
C GLN A 30 18.07 36.48 13.04
N ASP A 31 18.58 35.78 12.02
CA ASP A 31 18.11 34.42 11.66
C ASP A 31 18.33 33.42 12.80
N ILE A 32 19.48 33.50 13.50
CA ILE A 32 19.75 32.67 14.67
C ILE A 32 18.72 32.93 15.77
N ARG A 33 18.44 34.19 16.10
CA ARG A 33 17.44 34.55 17.12
C ARG A 33 16.04 34.09 16.72
N ASN A 34 15.65 34.29 15.47
CA ASN A 34 14.37 33.83 14.95
C ASN A 34 14.26 32.31 15.05
N GLY A 35 15.31 31.57 14.67
CA GLY A 35 15.33 30.12 14.83
C GLY A 35 15.17 29.68 16.29
N VAL A 36 15.91 30.27 17.23
CA VAL A 36 15.81 29.92 18.66
C VAL A 36 14.41 30.22 19.18
N LYS A 37 13.86 31.39 18.83
CA LYS A 37 12.50 31.80 19.21
C LYS A 37 11.46 30.86 18.61
N ASN A 38 11.62 30.44 17.36
CA ASN A 38 10.69 29.54 16.69
C ASN A 38 10.67 28.16 17.34
N ILE A 39 11.83 27.58 17.67
CA ILE A 39 11.89 26.30 18.37
C ILE A 39 11.24 26.44 19.75
N GLY A 40 11.57 27.51 20.50
CA GLY A 40 10.98 27.77 21.82
C GLY A 40 9.46 27.92 21.78
N SER A 41 8.94 28.79 20.91
CA SER A 41 7.49 29.01 20.79
C SER A 41 6.75 27.77 20.28
N SER A 42 7.37 26.99 19.39
CA SER A 42 6.79 25.74 18.89
C SER A 42 6.75 24.68 19.98
N SER A 43 7.84 24.53 20.75
CA SER A 43 7.92 23.58 21.87
C SER A 43 6.84 23.89 22.91
N ALA A 44 6.74 25.16 23.34
CA ALA A 44 5.74 25.61 24.31
C ALA A 44 4.30 25.39 23.80
N ARG A 45 4.03 25.77 22.54
CA ARG A 45 2.72 25.57 21.92
C ARG A 45 2.34 24.09 21.83
N LEU A 46 3.25 23.24 21.34
CA LEU A 46 2.99 21.80 21.17
C LEU A 46 2.76 21.11 22.52
N MET A 47 3.54 21.44 23.56
CA MET A 47 3.33 20.87 24.90
C MET A 47 2.01 21.33 25.51
N LYS A 48 1.62 22.59 25.30
CA LYS A 48 0.33 23.12 25.76
C LYS A 48 -0.85 22.44 25.07
N GLU A 49 -0.80 22.27 23.75
CA GLU A 49 -1.82 21.56 22.96
C GLU A 49 -1.92 20.09 23.38
N ALA A 50 -0.78 19.41 23.52
CA ALA A 50 -0.71 18.02 23.97
C ALA A 50 -1.27 17.86 25.39
N TYR A 51 -0.92 18.77 26.30
CA TYR A 51 -1.43 18.75 27.67
C TYR A 51 -2.95 18.99 27.70
N ALA A 52 -3.47 19.94 26.94
CA ALA A 52 -4.92 20.22 26.91
C ALA A 52 -5.75 19.01 26.47
N THR A 53 -5.22 18.19 25.55
CA THR A 53 -5.91 17.03 24.96
C THR A 53 -5.53 15.69 25.61
N ARG A 54 -4.73 15.70 26.68
CA ARG A 54 -4.11 14.48 27.25
C ARG A 54 -5.10 13.45 27.82
N HIS A 55 -6.32 13.87 28.14
CA HIS A 55 -7.37 12.96 28.64
C HIS A 55 -8.32 12.48 27.54
N GLU A 56 -8.26 13.05 26.33
CA GLU A 56 -9.12 12.66 25.20
C GLU A 56 -8.66 11.34 24.57
N VAL A 57 -7.35 11.07 24.64
CA VAL A 57 -6.73 9.86 24.10
C VAL A 57 -5.79 9.30 25.15
N ASN A 58 -5.95 8.03 25.53
CA ASN A 58 -5.04 7.38 26.46
C ASN A 58 -3.68 7.13 25.77
N ARG A 59 -2.69 7.98 26.03
CA ARG A 59 -1.34 7.90 25.43
C ARG A 59 -0.33 7.44 26.47
N THR A 60 0.69 6.70 26.04
CA THR A 60 1.83 6.28 26.87
C THR A 60 3.14 6.74 26.22
N ASP A 61 3.21 8.01 25.85
CA ASP A 61 4.36 8.64 25.20
C ASP A 61 5.20 9.47 26.19
N MET A 62 6.33 10.00 25.71
CA MET A 62 7.25 10.78 26.55
C MET A 62 6.63 12.07 27.08
N ALA A 63 5.76 12.72 26.31
CA ALA A 63 5.09 13.93 26.75
C ALA A 63 4.16 13.62 27.93
N GLN A 64 3.42 12.51 27.87
CA GLN A 64 2.61 12.06 28.99
C GLN A 64 3.44 11.77 30.25
N GLN A 65 4.62 11.17 30.12
CA GLN A 65 5.50 10.94 31.27
C GLN A 65 6.00 12.26 31.90
N VAL A 66 6.33 13.25 31.08
CA VAL A 66 6.71 14.59 31.56
C VAL A 66 5.54 15.27 32.27
N PHE A 67 4.32 15.14 31.74
CA PHE A 67 3.11 15.65 32.39
C PHE A 67 2.83 14.96 33.72
N ASP A 68 3.00 13.64 33.79
CA ASP A 68 2.84 12.87 35.03
C ASP A 68 3.83 13.32 36.11
N ILE A 69 5.08 13.63 35.74
CA ILE A 69 6.08 14.19 36.68
C ILE A 69 5.61 15.56 37.18
N TYR A 70 5.21 16.44 36.28
CA TYR A 70 4.70 17.77 36.61
C TYR A 70 3.49 17.70 37.55
N GLU A 71 2.51 16.85 37.25
CA GLU A 71 1.27 16.75 38.03
C GLU A 71 1.46 16.04 39.38
N LYS A 72 2.24 14.95 39.43
CA LYS A 72 2.33 14.09 40.63
C LYS A 72 3.48 14.48 41.56
N ASN A 73 4.57 14.99 40.99
CA ASN A 73 5.83 15.21 41.71
C ASN A 73 6.36 16.66 41.57
N GLY A 74 5.70 17.53 40.80
CA GLY A 74 6.18 18.86 40.46
C GLY A 74 6.62 19.69 41.67
N GLU A 75 5.75 19.84 42.66
CA GLU A 75 6.04 20.60 43.88
C GLU A 75 7.21 20.04 44.69
N LYS A 76 7.39 18.70 44.70
CA LYS A 76 8.47 18.06 45.46
C LYS A 76 9.82 18.17 44.77
N MET A 77 9.82 18.26 43.44
CA MET A 77 11.02 18.25 42.60
C MET A 77 11.41 19.65 42.09
N ASP A 78 10.65 20.69 42.43
CA ASP A 78 10.77 22.02 41.82
C ASP A 78 10.65 21.95 40.28
N PHE A 79 9.76 21.07 39.79
CA PHE A 79 9.54 20.83 38.37
C PHE A 79 8.28 21.58 37.92
N THR A 80 8.49 22.70 37.24
CA THR A 80 7.46 23.66 36.85
C THR A 80 6.99 23.45 35.42
N TRP A 81 5.93 24.17 35.02
CA TRP A 81 5.50 24.18 33.62
C TRP A 81 6.59 24.68 32.67
N GLY A 82 7.45 25.60 33.14
CA GLY A 82 8.62 26.04 32.36
C GLY A 82 9.53 24.86 32.00
N ASP A 83 9.73 23.92 32.92
CA ASP A 83 10.56 22.73 32.71
C ASP A 83 9.93 21.76 31.71
N VAL A 84 8.60 21.60 31.74
CA VAL A 84 7.84 20.85 30.72
C VAL A 84 8.12 21.39 29.31
N GLU A 85 8.12 22.71 29.15
CA GLU A 85 8.43 23.35 27.86
C GLU A 85 9.92 23.18 27.48
N GLN A 86 10.84 23.23 28.46
CA GLN A 86 12.27 23.04 28.23
C GLN A 86 12.64 21.62 27.83
N GLU A 87 12.01 20.60 28.40
CA GLU A 87 12.25 19.20 28.01
C GLU A 87 11.92 18.97 26.52
N SER A 88 10.80 19.53 26.06
CA SER A 88 10.41 19.49 24.64
C SER A 88 11.39 20.26 23.75
N TYR A 89 11.84 21.43 24.20
CA TYR A 89 12.86 22.21 23.51
C TYR A 89 14.16 21.42 23.34
N GLY A 90 14.64 20.77 24.41
CA GLY A 90 15.83 19.93 24.40
C GLY A 90 15.72 18.76 23.41
N ALA A 91 14.57 18.07 23.40
CA ALA A 91 14.30 16.98 22.48
C ALA A 91 14.32 17.42 21.01
N LEU A 92 13.64 18.53 20.67
CA LEU A 92 13.61 19.07 19.31
C LEU A 92 14.98 19.57 18.85
N PHE A 93 15.72 20.25 19.73
CA PHE A 93 17.03 20.81 19.41
C PHE A 93 18.10 19.73 19.20
N ALA A 94 18.17 18.73 20.09
CA ALA A 94 19.22 17.72 20.05
C ALA A 94 18.89 16.49 19.18
N GLY A 95 17.62 16.07 19.16
CA GLY A 95 17.18 14.82 18.52
C GLY A 95 17.02 14.91 17.01
N SER A 96 16.48 16.02 16.48
CA SER A 96 16.04 16.10 15.08
C SER A 96 17.18 15.92 14.08
N ASP A 97 18.22 16.77 14.15
CA ASP A 97 19.32 16.77 13.17
C ASP A 97 20.15 15.48 13.27
N THR A 98 20.40 14.97 14.48
CA THR A 98 21.28 13.81 14.70
C THR A 98 20.64 12.50 14.25
N THR A 99 19.35 12.29 14.49
CA THR A 99 18.63 11.12 13.94
C THR A 99 18.53 11.23 12.41
N ALA A 100 18.23 12.40 11.85
CA ALA A 100 18.18 12.59 10.40
C ALA A 100 19.54 12.32 9.72
N ILE A 101 20.66 12.65 10.38
CA ILE A 101 22.01 12.30 9.93
C ILE A 101 22.20 10.78 9.88
N ALA A 102 21.71 10.04 10.89
CA ALA A 102 21.82 8.59 10.96
C ALA A 102 21.01 7.89 9.85
N PHE A 103 19.75 8.29 9.62
CA PHE A 103 18.93 7.75 8.53
C PHE A 103 19.58 8.01 7.17
N ARG A 104 20.03 9.25 6.91
CA ARG A 104 20.70 9.57 5.65
C ARG A 104 21.97 8.76 5.46
N SER A 105 22.77 8.56 6.50
CA SER A 105 23.95 7.69 6.42
C SER A 105 23.57 6.26 6.06
N LEU A 106 22.56 5.68 6.74
CA LEU A 106 22.09 4.33 6.45
C LEU A 106 21.68 4.19 4.98
N PHE A 107 20.73 4.99 4.51
CA PHE A 107 20.23 4.87 3.13
C PHE A 107 21.28 5.26 2.08
N TYR A 108 22.15 6.23 2.36
CA TYR A 108 23.25 6.58 1.45
C TYR A 108 24.18 5.39 1.20
N HIS A 109 24.57 4.68 2.25
CA HIS A 109 25.47 3.54 2.11
C HIS A 109 24.78 2.29 1.57
N LEU A 110 23.51 2.06 1.91
CA LEU A 110 22.70 0.99 1.31
C LEU A 110 22.60 1.17 -0.22
N MET A 111 22.25 2.37 -0.70
CA MET A 111 22.14 2.65 -2.14
C MET A 111 23.48 2.53 -2.88
N HIS A 112 24.62 2.78 -2.22
CA HIS A 112 25.96 2.55 -2.79
C HIS A 112 26.40 1.08 -2.75
N SER A 113 25.71 0.23 -2.00
CA SER A 113 26.10 -1.15 -1.73
C SER A 113 24.96 -2.12 -2.09
N PRO A 114 24.67 -2.36 -3.38
CA PRO A 114 23.51 -3.13 -3.82
C PRO A 114 23.39 -4.51 -3.16
N ASN A 115 24.51 -5.22 -2.98
CA ASN A 115 24.52 -6.54 -2.33
C ASN A 115 24.12 -6.46 -0.85
N VAL A 116 24.52 -5.40 -0.16
CA VAL A 116 24.15 -5.17 1.24
C VAL A 116 22.67 -4.81 1.32
N TYR A 117 22.20 -3.94 0.43
CA TYR A 117 20.79 -3.54 0.38
C TYR A 117 19.88 -4.74 0.09
N ALA A 118 20.16 -5.52 -0.95
CA ALA A 118 19.37 -6.70 -1.32
C ALA A 118 19.30 -7.74 -0.18
N ARG A 119 20.38 -7.91 0.59
CA ARG A 119 20.37 -8.80 1.76
C ARG A 119 19.52 -8.26 2.91
N LEU A 120 19.53 -6.95 3.13
CA LEU A 120 18.67 -6.30 4.12
C LEU A 120 17.20 -6.39 3.73
N GLU A 121 16.88 -6.12 2.46
CA GLU A 121 15.55 -6.32 1.87
C GLU A 121 15.08 -7.75 2.14
N LYS A 122 15.89 -8.74 1.77
CA LYS A 122 15.56 -10.15 2.00
C LYS A 122 15.26 -10.49 3.47
N GLU A 123 16.09 -10.05 4.42
CA GLU A 123 15.85 -10.32 5.85
C GLU A 123 14.53 -9.69 6.34
N ILE A 124 14.25 -8.47 5.90
CA ILE A 124 13.01 -7.77 6.25
C ILE A 124 11.81 -8.47 5.60
N ASP A 125 11.94 -8.88 4.34
CA ASP A 125 10.89 -9.56 3.61
C ASP A 125 10.52 -10.89 4.28
N GLU A 126 11.51 -11.71 4.61
CA GLU A 126 11.32 -12.96 5.34
C GLU A 126 10.64 -12.71 6.69
N ALA A 127 11.06 -11.69 7.44
CA ALA A 127 10.46 -11.35 8.73
C ALA A 127 8.98 -10.95 8.62
N PHE A 128 8.60 -10.19 7.59
CA PHE A 128 7.21 -9.87 7.35
C PHE A 128 6.42 -11.08 6.85
N GLN A 129 6.96 -11.85 5.90
CA GLN A 129 6.32 -13.03 5.31
C GLN A 129 6.01 -14.11 6.36
N GLU A 130 6.95 -14.37 7.26
CA GLU A 130 6.82 -15.35 8.35
C GLU A 130 5.94 -14.86 9.51
N GLY A 131 5.46 -13.60 9.47
CA GLY A 131 4.64 -13.02 10.53
C GLY A 131 5.43 -12.67 11.81
N HIS A 132 6.76 -12.57 11.70
CA HIS A 132 7.64 -12.15 12.79
C HIS A 132 7.68 -10.61 12.97
N MET A 133 7.10 -9.85 12.02
CA MET A 133 7.05 -8.38 12.04
C MET A 133 5.65 -7.83 11.76
N ASP A 134 5.20 -6.89 12.60
CA ASP A 134 3.93 -6.14 12.42
C ASP A 134 4.11 -4.89 11.54
N LEU A 135 3.00 -4.33 11.06
CA LEU A 135 2.97 -3.02 10.41
C LEU A 135 2.09 -2.03 11.22
N PRO A 136 2.65 -0.98 11.84
CA PRO A 136 4.07 -0.62 11.87
C PRO A 136 4.93 -1.54 12.78
N PRO A 137 6.22 -1.76 12.47
CA PRO A 137 7.08 -2.62 13.27
C PRO A 137 7.23 -2.14 14.71
N THR A 138 7.20 -3.07 15.67
CA THR A 138 7.58 -2.75 17.05
C THR A 138 9.10 -2.76 17.21
N TYR A 139 9.63 -1.98 18.18
CA TYR A 139 11.06 -1.99 18.47
C TYR A 139 11.56 -3.39 18.86
N LYS A 140 10.74 -4.13 19.63
CA LYS A 140 11.08 -5.49 20.07
C LYS A 140 11.28 -6.42 18.87
N GLN A 141 10.39 -6.38 17.88
CA GLN A 141 10.50 -7.20 16.68
C GLN A 141 11.70 -6.80 15.83
N ALA A 142 11.82 -5.52 15.48
CA ALA A 142 12.88 -5.05 14.59
C ALA A 142 14.29 -5.22 15.17
N SER A 143 14.45 -5.11 16.50
CA SER A 143 15.74 -5.36 17.16
C SER A 143 16.15 -6.84 17.21
N GLN A 144 15.29 -7.77 16.77
CA GLN A 144 15.66 -9.17 16.57
C GLN A 144 16.22 -9.45 15.18
N LEU A 145 16.17 -8.51 14.24
CA LEU A 145 16.73 -8.69 12.90
C LEU A 145 18.25 -8.41 12.92
N PRO A 146 19.10 -9.44 12.88
CA PRO A 146 20.54 -9.27 13.11
C PRO A 146 21.20 -8.40 12.04
N TYR A 147 20.81 -8.52 10.77
CA TYR A 147 21.42 -7.77 9.69
C TYR A 147 20.93 -6.32 9.62
N LEU A 148 19.66 -6.03 9.92
CA LEU A 148 19.17 -4.68 10.18
C LEU A 148 19.97 -4.01 11.32
N CYS A 149 20.15 -4.70 12.45
CA CYS A 149 20.94 -4.20 13.56
C CYS A 149 22.39 -3.91 13.14
N ALA A 150 23.00 -4.80 12.35
CA ALA A 150 24.35 -4.61 11.81
C ALA A 150 24.44 -3.39 10.87
N CYS A 151 23.47 -3.20 9.98
CA CYS A 151 23.40 -2.05 9.07
C CYS A 151 23.28 -0.72 9.85
N ILE A 152 22.41 -0.67 10.86
CA ILE A 152 22.23 0.51 11.70
C ILE A 152 23.51 0.82 12.48
N LYS A 153 24.16 -0.21 13.08
CA LYS A 153 25.44 -0.03 13.79
C LYS A 153 26.52 0.49 12.86
N GLU A 154 26.64 -0.06 11.67
CA GLU A 154 27.67 0.35 10.71
C GLU A 154 27.45 1.79 10.21
N ALA A 155 26.19 2.19 9.98
CA ALA A 155 25.85 3.55 9.59
C ALA A 155 26.23 4.56 10.69
N LEU A 156 25.91 4.24 11.95
CA LEU A 156 26.30 5.06 13.10
C LEU A 156 27.82 5.10 13.33
N ARG A 157 28.55 4.08 12.87
CA ARG A 157 30.01 3.99 13.02
C ARG A 157 30.69 4.87 11.97
N ILE A 158 30.36 4.66 10.70
CA ILE A 158 31.04 5.31 9.59
C ILE A 158 30.72 6.81 9.52
N HIS A 159 29.51 7.21 9.93
CA HIS A 159 29.10 8.61 9.97
C HIS A 159 28.35 8.94 11.27
N PRO A 160 29.05 9.12 12.40
CA PRO A 160 28.40 9.45 13.66
C PRO A 160 27.78 10.85 13.60
N GLY A 161 26.64 11.03 14.27
CA GLY A 161 25.88 12.28 14.24
C GLY A 161 26.67 13.50 14.76
N ALA A 162 27.25 13.35 15.95
CA ALA A 162 28.20 14.31 16.52
C ALA A 162 29.64 13.89 16.18
N GLN A 163 30.40 14.78 15.55
CA GLN A 163 31.76 14.50 15.05
C GLN A 163 32.83 15.43 15.62
N LEU A 164 32.49 16.32 16.54
CA LEU A 164 33.48 17.10 17.29
C LEU A 164 33.69 16.49 18.69
N SER A 165 34.90 16.70 19.22
CA SER A 165 35.28 16.18 20.52
C SER A 165 34.39 16.72 21.64
N LEU A 166 34.04 15.87 22.60
CA LEU A 166 33.36 16.27 23.83
C LEU A 166 34.43 16.56 24.91
N PRO A 167 34.79 17.83 25.14
CA PRO A 167 35.92 18.17 25.99
C PRO A 167 35.72 17.80 27.46
N ARG A 168 36.82 17.52 28.15
CA ARG A 168 36.93 17.37 29.61
C ARG A 168 38.10 18.21 30.08
N THR A 169 37.93 18.87 31.21
CA THR A 169 39.01 19.59 31.88
C THR A 169 39.74 18.63 32.81
N VAL A 170 41.07 18.58 32.68
CA VAL A 170 41.93 17.79 33.56
C VAL A 170 41.80 18.33 35.00
N PRO A 171 41.54 17.45 35.99
CA PRO A 171 41.30 17.85 37.37
C PRO A 171 42.55 18.43 38.03
N ARG A 172 42.34 18.91 39.27
CA ARG A 172 43.40 19.44 40.11
C ARG A 172 44.50 18.41 40.33
N GLY A 173 45.76 18.83 40.22
CA GLY A 173 46.93 17.95 40.35
C GLY A 173 47.32 17.16 39.08
N GLY A 174 46.63 17.37 37.95
CA GLY A 174 46.91 16.68 36.69
C GLY A 174 46.38 15.24 36.63
N MET A 175 46.63 14.55 35.52
CA MET A 175 46.19 13.17 35.31
C MET A 175 47.16 12.41 34.41
N GLU A 176 47.50 11.17 34.77
CA GLU A 176 48.22 10.26 33.89
C GLU A 176 47.23 9.50 33.00
N LEU A 177 47.40 9.61 31.67
CA LEU A 177 46.62 8.89 30.67
C LEU A 177 47.56 8.20 29.70
N CYS A 178 47.41 6.88 29.56
CA CYS A 178 48.25 6.06 28.66
C CYS A 178 49.77 6.27 28.87
N GLY A 179 50.21 6.44 30.12
CA GLY A 179 51.61 6.69 30.48
C GLY A 179 52.10 8.11 30.20
N GLN A 180 51.19 9.06 29.93
CA GLN A 180 51.50 10.47 29.70
C GLN A 180 50.83 11.33 30.78
N PHE A 181 51.61 12.15 31.49
CA PHE A 181 51.07 13.10 32.45
C PHE A 181 50.52 14.34 31.74
N ILE A 182 49.25 14.65 31.97
CA ILE A 182 48.56 15.83 31.44
C ILE A 182 48.35 16.82 32.59
N PRO A 183 48.81 18.08 32.46
CA PRO A 183 48.66 19.06 33.53
C PRO A 183 47.21 19.45 33.83
N GLU A 184 46.98 19.90 35.06
CA GLU A 184 45.71 20.51 35.49
C GLU A 184 45.24 21.61 34.53
N GLY A 185 43.92 21.70 34.32
CA GLY A 185 43.30 22.76 33.53
C GLY A 185 43.35 22.56 32.01
N TYR A 186 44.11 21.58 31.52
CA TYR A 186 44.10 21.22 30.11
C TYR A 186 42.73 20.68 29.68
N THR A 187 42.36 20.93 28.43
CA THR A 187 41.14 20.38 27.83
C THR A 187 41.47 19.21 26.92
N VAL A 188 40.97 18.03 27.24
CA VAL A 188 41.18 16.78 26.49
C VAL A 188 39.84 16.29 25.94
N GLY A 189 39.86 15.59 24.80
CA GLY A 189 38.65 15.06 24.20
C GLY A 189 38.96 14.02 23.13
N ILE A 190 37.97 13.21 22.79
CA ILE A 190 38.07 12.16 21.78
C ILE A 190 37.11 12.49 20.65
N ASN A 191 37.58 12.31 19.41
CA ASN A 191 36.74 12.44 18.23
C ASN A 191 36.23 11.06 17.78
N ALA A 192 34.93 10.84 17.89
CA ALA A 192 34.29 9.58 17.47
C ALA A 192 34.54 9.28 15.99
N ALA A 193 34.46 10.28 15.11
CA ALA A 193 34.68 10.14 13.68
C ALA A 193 36.13 9.81 13.30
N VAL A 194 37.10 9.99 14.20
CA VAL A 194 38.48 9.53 14.00
C VAL A 194 38.65 8.13 14.58
N MET A 195 38.19 7.91 15.81
CA MET A 195 38.28 6.61 16.49
C MET A 195 37.60 5.48 15.73
N HIS A 196 36.45 5.78 15.10
CA HIS A 196 35.68 4.79 14.35
C HIS A 196 36.38 4.26 13.09
N PHE A 197 37.46 4.90 12.64
CA PHE A 197 38.29 4.46 11.51
C PHE A 197 39.58 3.78 11.96
N ASP A 198 39.78 3.55 13.27
CA ASP A 198 40.94 2.82 13.77
C ASP A 198 40.91 1.37 13.30
N ARG A 199 41.82 1.04 12.38
CA ARG A 199 41.93 -0.29 11.78
C ARG A 199 42.29 -1.39 12.77
N ARG A 200 42.87 -1.04 13.92
CA ARG A 200 43.18 -1.99 15.00
C ARG A 200 41.92 -2.47 15.72
N VAL A 201 40.87 -1.65 15.71
CA VAL A 201 39.58 -1.94 16.36
C VAL A 201 38.59 -2.48 15.33
N PHE A 202 38.37 -1.77 14.23
CA PHE A 202 37.30 -2.07 13.30
C PHE A 202 37.72 -2.98 12.14
N GLY A 203 39.03 -3.19 11.93
CA GLY A 203 39.59 -3.99 10.84
C GLY A 203 40.20 -3.16 9.73
N GLN A 204 40.88 -3.80 8.77
CA GLN A 204 41.58 -3.09 7.69
C GLN A 204 40.64 -2.33 6.75
N ASP A 205 39.39 -2.76 6.68
CA ASP A 205 38.30 -2.19 5.89
C ASP A 205 37.47 -1.16 6.69
N ALA A 206 38.02 -0.55 7.74
CA ALA A 206 37.29 0.40 8.61
C ALA A 206 36.76 1.65 7.87
N ASP A 207 37.29 1.97 6.69
CA ASP A 207 36.82 3.04 5.80
C ASP A 207 35.69 2.61 4.84
N ILE A 208 35.31 1.32 4.85
CA ILE A 208 34.26 0.75 4.01
C ILE A 208 33.03 0.47 4.87
N PHE A 209 31.84 0.78 4.33
CA PHE A 209 30.56 0.38 4.91
C PHE A 209 30.39 -1.14 4.76
N ASN A 210 30.59 -1.87 5.85
CA ASN A 210 30.49 -3.32 5.87
C ASN A 210 29.73 -3.79 7.10
N PRO A 211 28.41 -4.07 7.00
CA PRO A 211 27.63 -4.61 8.09
C PRO A 211 28.11 -5.99 8.58
N ASP A 212 28.75 -6.80 7.73
CA ASP A 212 29.18 -8.15 8.10
C ASP A 212 30.19 -8.20 9.25
N ARG A 213 30.90 -7.09 9.51
CA ARG A 213 31.80 -6.99 10.66
C ARG A 213 31.09 -7.20 12.00
N TRP A 214 29.78 -6.93 12.05
CA TRP A 214 28.95 -7.04 13.25
C TRP A 214 28.28 -8.41 13.39
N MET A 215 28.39 -9.29 12.39
CA MET A 215 27.70 -10.58 12.38
C MET A 215 28.41 -11.65 13.22
N ASP A 216 29.71 -11.48 13.52
CA ASP A 216 30.41 -12.28 14.53
C ASP A 216 30.21 -11.66 15.92
N PRO A 217 29.51 -12.34 16.86
CA PRO A 217 29.21 -11.78 18.18
C PRO A 217 30.46 -11.45 19.00
N VAL A 218 31.55 -12.22 18.84
CA VAL A 218 32.80 -12.02 19.60
C VAL A 218 33.46 -10.72 19.15
N ARG A 219 33.68 -10.57 17.84
CA ARG A 219 34.23 -9.33 17.27
C ARG A 219 33.32 -8.13 17.52
N ALA A 220 32.00 -8.30 17.36
CA ALA A 220 31.03 -7.22 17.60
C ALA A 220 31.11 -6.69 19.04
N ASN A 221 31.18 -7.56 20.05
CA ASN A 221 31.32 -7.17 21.45
C ASN A 221 32.62 -6.39 21.71
N GLN A 222 33.73 -6.79 21.07
CA GLN A 222 34.98 -6.04 21.17
C GLN A 222 34.87 -4.64 20.57
N MET A 223 34.27 -4.51 19.37
CA MET A 223 34.08 -3.22 18.69
C MET A 223 33.09 -2.30 19.42
N ASP A 224 32.02 -2.85 20.02
CA ASP A 224 31.01 -2.07 20.76
C ASP A 224 31.62 -1.24 21.90
N LYS A 225 32.74 -1.69 22.50
CA LYS A 225 33.46 -0.95 23.55
C LYS A 225 34.07 0.37 23.08
N TYR A 226 34.31 0.48 21.78
CA TYR A 226 34.92 1.65 21.13
C TYR A 226 33.91 2.46 20.31
N MET A 227 32.64 2.07 20.35
CA MET A 227 31.55 2.75 19.66
C MET A 227 31.15 4.01 20.43
N MET A 228 31.56 5.16 19.93
CA MET A 228 31.41 6.47 20.57
C MET A 228 30.33 7.33 19.92
N SER A 229 29.47 6.79 19.05
CA SER A 229 28.38 7.53 18.37
C SER A 229 27.41 8.21 19.35
N PHE A 230 27.27 7.65 20.55
CA PHE A 230 26.45 8.20 21.63
C PHE A 230 27.28 8.66 22.84
N GLY A 231 28.61 8.80 22.69
CA GLY A 231 29.51 9.03 23.82
C GLY A 231 29.65 7.80 24.73
N GLY A 232 30.14 8.00 25.96
CA GLY A 232 30.38 6.92 26.91
C GLY A 232 30.40 7.37 28.36
N GLY A 233 30.31 6.39 29.28
CA GLY A 233 30.28 6.61 30.72
C GLY A 233 29.07 7.43 31.17
N THR A 234 29.27 8.28 32.19
CA THR A 234 28.23 9.16 32.77
C THR A 234 27.74 10.27 31.84
N ARG A 235 28.31 10.37 30.62
CA ARG A 235 27.95 11.37 29.60
C ARG A 235 27.49 10.70 28.30
N THR A 236 26.94 9.50 28.40
CA THR A 236 26.23 8.86 27.28
C THR A 236 25.02 9.71 26.89
N CYS A 237 24.75 9.82 25.60
CA CYS A 237 23.64 10.59 25.03
C CYS A 237 22.31 10.18 25.67
N ILE A 238 21.57 11.16 26.18
CA ILE A 238 20.25 10.96 26.78
C ILE A 238 19.23 10.42 25.78
N GLY A 239 19.32 10.83 24.51
CA GLY A 239 18.44 10.40 23.43
C GLY A 239 18.77 9.06 22.79
N LYS A 240 19.79 8.33 23.27
CA LYS A 240 20.28 7.09 22.63
C LYS A 240 19.15 6.09 22.36
N ASN A 241 18.32 5.81 23.36
CA ASN A 241 17.27 4.81 23.23
C ASN A 241 16.17 5.24 22.27
N ILE A 242 15.81 6.53 22.26
CA ILE A 242 14.81 7.09 21.34
C ILE A 242 15.31 6.99 19.90
N ALA A 243 16.55 7.43 19.64
CA ALA A 243 17.16 7.36 18.31
C ALA A 243 17.25 5.91 17.80
N LEU A 244 17.61 4.96 18.67
CA LEU A 244 17.63 3.54 18.30
C LEU A 244 16.22 3.00 18.01
N ILE A 245 15.20 3.41 18.77
CA ILE A 245 13.81 3.03 18.49
C ILE A 245 13.37 3.57 17.13
N GLU A 246 13.64 4.84 16.84
CA GLU A 246 13.32 5.46 15.56
C GLU A 246 14.00 4.70 14.40
N LEU A 247 15.31 4.48 14.48
CA LEU A 247 16.08 3.75 13.46
C LEU A 247 15.58 2.33 13.25
N HIS A 248 15.33 1.58 14.32
CA HIS A 248 14.90 0.18 14.18
C HIS A 248 13.44 0.06 13.72
N LYS A 249 12.56 1.01 14.02
CA LYS A 249 11.16 0.93 13.57
C LYS A 249 10.99 1.44 12.14
N LEU A 250 11.55 2.61 11.85
CA LEU A 250 11.30 3.29 10.59
C LEU A 250 12.10 2.69 9.44
N SER A 251 13.35 2.27 9.65
CA SER A 251 14.17 1.69 8.58
C SER A 251 13.53 0.46 7.93
N PRO A 252 13.11 -0.60 8.66
CA PRO A 252 12.49 -1.76 8.02
C PRO A 252 11.13 -1.42 7.40
N GLN A 253 10.36 -0.51 8.00
CA GLN A 253 9.11 -0.05 7.40
C GLN A 253 9.35 0.67 6.05
N LEU A 254 10.39 1.50 5.95
CA LEU A 254 10.73 2.18 4.71
C LEU A 254 11.25 1.21 3.65
N VAL A 255 12.12 0.28 4.02
CA VAL A 255 12.67 -0.72 3.10
C VAL A 255 11.58 -1.68 2.59
N TRP A 256 10.63 -2.06 3.44
CA TRP A 256 9.51 -2.92 3.05
C TRP A 256 8.53 -2.24 2.08
N ASN A 257 8.24 -0.95 2.29
CA ASN A 257 7.26 -0.24 1.46
C ASN A 257 7.88 0.37 0.19
N TYR A 258 9.19 0.64 0.21
CA TYR A 258 9.85 1.43 -0.82
C TYR A 258 11.27 0.95 -1.14
N HIS A 259 11.65 1.09 -2.42
CA HIS A 259 13.01 0.96 -2.87
C HIS A 259 13.60 2.35 -3.14
N PHE A 260 14.76 2.63 -2.55
CA PHE A 260 15.46 3.91 -2.68
C PHE A 260 16.61 3.77 -3.69
N GLU A 261 16.67 4.69 -4.65
CA GLU A 261 17.76 4.77 -5.61
C GLU A 261 18.26 6.21 -5.71
N PHE A 262 19.52 6.42 -6.09
CA PHE A 262 19.95 7.77 -6.46
C PHE A 262 19.22 8.22 -7.72
N TYR A 263 18.77 9.49 -7.74
CA TYR A 263 18.12 10.05 -8.93
C TYR A 263 19.05 10.04 -10.14
N ASP A 264 20.33 10.36 -9.92
CA ASP A 264 21.43 10.19 -10.86
C ASP A 264 22.62 9.52 -10.14
N ALA A 265 22.75 8.20 -10.29
CA ALA A 265 23.78 7.42 -9.64
C ALA A 265 25.22 7.79 -10.07
N GLY A 266 25.38 8.38 -11.26
CA GLY A 266 26.70 8.78 -11.77
C GLY A 266 27.20 10.11 -11.19
N GLN A 267 26.30 10.93 -10.67
CA GLN A 267 26.61 12.28 -10.19
C GLN A 267 26.35 12.48 -8.69
N THR A 268 25.55 11.62 -8.06
CA THR A 268 25.14 11.84 -6.67
C THR A 268 26.25 11.49 -5.70
N GLN A 269 26.95 12.51 -5.21
CA GLN A 269 27.79 12.43 -4.01
C GLN A 269 27.24 13.36 -2.95
N TRP A 270 27.17 12.89 -1.70
CA TRP A 270 26.79 13.77 -0.62
C TRP A 270 27.95 14.73 -0.27
N HIS A 271 27.60 15.93 0.15
CA HIS A 271 28.56 16.87 0.72
C HIS A 271 28.31 16.98 2.22
N THR A 272 29.37 16.91 3.02
CA THR A 272 29.26 16.98 4.47
C THR A 272 29.77 18.31 4.99
N ARG A 273 29.00 18.95 5.87
CA ARG A 273 29.40 20.15 6.60
C ARG A 273 29.37 19.88 8.09
N ASN A 274 30.54 19.87 8.73
CA ASN A 274 30.67 19.65 10.17
C ASN A 274 30.73 20.97 10.93
N THR A 275 29.70 21.22 11.74
CA THR A 275 29.69 22.27 12.76
C THR A 275 29.13 21.66 14.04
N PHE A 276 29.92 20.79 14.67
CA PHE A 276 29.55 19.86 15.74
C PHE A 276 28.76 18.64 15.25
N PHE A 277 27.69 18.87 14.51
CA PHE A 277 27.01 17.83 13.73
C PHE A 277 27.53 17.82 12.30
N ALA A 278 27.80 16.63 11.76
CA ALA A 278 28.22 16.46 10.38
C ALA A 278 27.01 16.25 9.47
N ARG A 279 26.40 17.37 9.07
CA ARG A 279 25.20 17.36 8.24
C ARG A 279 25.56 17.01 6.80
N GLN A 280 24.73 16.21 6.16
CA GLN A 280 24.90 15.83 4.75
C GLN A 280 23.96 16.64 3.85
N GLU A 281 24.38 16.94 2.63
CA GLU A 281 23.61 17.68 1.62
C GLU A 281 23.81 17.00 0.25
N GLY A 282 22.90 17.25 -0.70
CA GLY A 282 23.04 16.72 -2.07
C GLY A 282 22.58 15.28 -2.30
N MET A 283 21.92 14.64 -1.33
CA MET A 283 21.34 13.30 -1.49
C MET A 283 19.96 13.38 -2.15
N ILE A 284 19.92 13.44 -3.48
CA ILE A 284 18.67 13.42 -4.25
C ILE A 284 18.34 11.98 -4.63
N VAL A 285 17.19 11.49 -4.19
CA VAL A 285 16.77 10.09 -4.34
C VAL A 285 15.50 9.97 -5.17
N ARG A 286 15.40 8.89 -5.93
CA ARG A 286 14.15 8.36 -6.49
C ARG A 286 13.63 7.30 -5.55
N ILE A 287 12.35 7.39 -5.19
CA ILE A 287 11.68 6.42 -4.33
C ILE A 287 10.68 5.65 -5.21
N LYS A 288 10.81 4.33 -5.26
CA LYS A 288 9.85 3.43 -5.91
C LYS A 288 8.96 2.80 -4.83
N VAL A 289 7.65 2.83 -5.02
CA VAL A 289 6.71 2.11 -4.14
C VAL A 289 6.76 0.63 -4.52
N LEU A 290 7.04 -0.24 -3.55
CA LEU A 290 7.21 -1.68 -3.80
C LEU A 290 5.91 -2.48 -3.64
N ILE A 291 4.98 -2.01 -2.81
CA ILE A 291 3.72 -2.73 -2.55
C ILE A 291 2.64 -2.21 -3.49
N MET A 292 2.23 -3.03 -4.46
CA MET A 292 1.04 -2.79 -5.26
C MET A 292 -0.19 -3.32 -4.51
N VAL A 293 -0.84 -2.45 -3.74
CA VAL A 293 -2.06 -2.86 -3.02
C VAL A 293 -3.26 -2.80 -3.97
N LEU A 294 -3.84 -3.97 -4.26
CA LEU A 294 -5.01 -4.14 -5.11
C LEU A 294 -6.29 -4.10 -4.27
N ALA A 295 -7.16 -3.14 -4.56
CA ALA A 295 -8.52 -3.11 -4.06
C ALA A 295 -9.43 -3.99 -4.94
N LEU A 296 -10.12 -4.98 -4.37
CA LEU A 296 -11.11 -5.81 -5.06
C LEU A 296 -12.51 -5.48 -4.57
N THR A 297 -13.40 -5.06 -5.48
CA THR A 297 -14.82 -4.90 -5.16
C THR A 297 -15.58 -6.20 -5.32
N SER A 298 -16.65 -6.37 -4.55
CA SER A 298 -17.59 -7.48 -4.71
C SER A 298 -16.95 -8.87 -4.61
N ALA A 299 -15.91 -9.01 -3.78
CA ALA A 299 -15.21 -10.26 -3.52
C ALA A 299 -16.11 -11.39 -2.96
N THR A 300 -17.29 -11.06 -2.44
CA THR A 300 -18.29 -12.04 -1.99
C THR A 300 -19.23 -12.51 -3.11
N GLY A 301 -19.26 -11.82 -4.25
CA GLY A 301 -20.08 -12.15 -5.41
C GLY A 301 -19.58 -13.38 -6.20
N LYS A 302 -20.30 -13.74 -7.27
CA LYS A 302 -19.94 -14.89 -8.12
C LYS A 302 -18.58 -14.70 -8.80
N LEU A 303 -18.47 -13.72 -9.71
CA LEU A 303 -17.23 -13.45 -10.44
C LEU A 303 -16.12 -12.92 -9.51
N GLY A 304 -16.39 -11.86 -8.74
CA GLY A 304 -15.39 -11.28 -7.83
C GLY A 304 -14.83 -12.30 -6.83
N GLY A 305 -15.68 -13.20 -6.32
CA GLY A 305 -15.23 -14.29 -5.47
C GLY A 305 -14.49 -15.40 -6.21
N ALA A 306 -14.80 -15.67 -7.48
CA ALA A 306 -14.03 -16.60 -8.30
C ALA A 306 -12.64 -16.03 -8.61
N VAL A 307 -12.53 -14.72 -8.88
CA VAL A 307 -11.24 -14.02 -9.03
C VAL A 307 -10.42 -14.10 -7.75
N LEU A 308 -11.01 -13.76 -6.60
CA LEU A 308 -10.30 -13.84 -5.31
C LEU A 308 -9.83 -15.26 -5.02
N ASN A 309 -10.70 -16.27 -5.17
CA ASN A 309 -10.31 -17.66 -4.98
C ASN A 309 -9.18 -18.05 -5.94
N ALA A 310 -9.25 -17.67 -7.22
CA ALA A 310 -8.20 -17.98 -8.18
C ALA A 310 -6.87 -17.31 -7.82
N ILE A 311 -6.87 -16.06 -7.33
CA ILE A 311 -5.67 -15.39 -6.82
C ILE A 311 -5.04 -16.21 -5.69
N LEU A 312 -5.85 -16.63 -4.70
CA LEU A 312 -5.38 -17.31 -3.50
C LEU A 312 -4.93 -18.75 -3.77
N ASP A 313 -5.78 -19.53 -4.44
CA ASP A 313 -5.53 -20.95 -4.73
C ASP A 313 -4.28 -21.14 -5.60
N ASN A 314 -3.95 -20.16 -6.43
CA ASN A 314 -2.79 -20.20 -7.34
C ASN A 314 -1.64 -19.29 -6.88
N LYS A 315 -1.74 -18.67 -5.69
CA LYS A 315 -0.71 -17.78 -5.10
C LYS A 315 -0.23 -16.70 -6.08
N LEU A 316 -1.16 -16.07 -6.79
CA LEU A 316 -0.83 -15.10 -7.85
C LEU A 316 -0.47 -13.72 -7.29
N ILE A 317 -1.06 -13.34 -6.15
CA ILE A 317 -0.81 -12.08 -5.43
C ILE A 317 -0.72 -12.42 -3.95
N ASP A 318 0.20 -11.81 -3.20
CA ASP A 318 0.30 -11.99 -1.75
C ASP A 318 -0.99 -11.49 -1.08
N PRO A 319 -1.65 -12.26 -0.20
CA PRO A 319 -2.86 -11.82 0.49
C PRO A 319 -2.74 -10.46 1.20
N LYS A 320 -1.53 -10.05 1.64
CA LYS A 320 -1.29 -8.74 2.28
C LYS A 320 -1.38 -7.58 1.31
N GLU A 321 -1.19 -7.84 0.02
CA GLU A 321 -1.36 -6.87 -1.06
C GLU A 321 -2.83 -6.74 -1.49
N LEU A 322 -3.73 -7.53 -0.90
CA LEU A 322 -5.16 -7.50 -1.21
C LEU A 322 -5.94 -6.72 -0.15
N VAL A 323 -6.72 -5.75 -0.63
CA VAL A 323 -7.78 -5.11 0.12
C VAL A 323 -9.09 -5.50 -0.50
N THR A 324 -9.96 -6.19 0.24
CA THR A 324 -11.30 -6.53 -0.28
C THR A 324 -12.36 -5.62 0.32
N SER A 325 -13.27 -5.21 -0.55
CA SER A 325 -14.43 -4.40 -0.24
C SER A 325 -15.71 -5.23 -0.46
N SER A 326 -16.38 -5.58 0.63
CA SER A 326 -17.65 -6.32 0.58
C SER A 326 -18.48 -6.13 1.84
N ASP A 327 -19.73 -6.61 1.82
CA ASP A 327 -20.63 -6.59 2.97
C ASP A 327 -20.02 -7.42 4.11
N PRO A 328 -19.68 -6.79 5.26
CA PRO A 328 -19.05 -7.47 6.38
C PRO A 328 -19.93 -8.55 7.03
N ASN A 329 -21.22 -8.59 6.70
CA ASN A 329 -22.18 -9.56 7.24
C ASN A 329 -22.33 -10.83 6.37
N SER A 330 -21.62 -10.95 5.25
CA SER A 330 -21.68 -12.17 4.42
C SER A 330 -20.98 -13.35 5.12
N ASP A 331 -21.58 -14.54 5.12
CA ASP A 331 -20.95 -15.76 5.67
C ASP A 331 -19.60 -16.07 5.01
N ARG A 332 -19.46 -15.73 3.71
CA ARG A 332 -18.22 -15.86 2.94
C ARG A 332 -17.14 -14.87 3.38
N PHE A 333 -17.53 -13.77 4.03
CA PHE A 333 -16.59 -12.80 4.63
C PHE A 333 -15.91 -13.36 5.89
N THR A 334 -16.57 -14.29 6.59
CA THR A 334 -16.03 -14.92 7.80
C THR A 334 -14.84 -15.84 7.47
N SER A 335 -14.88 -16.58 6.37
CA SER A 335 -13.76 -17.44 5.95
C SER A 335 -12.53 -16.63 5.50
N LEU A 336 -12.75 -15.47 4.87
CA LEU A 336 -11.67 -14.59 4.40
C LEU A 336 -10.86 -13.92 5.52
N ARG A 337 -11.45 -13.72 6.71
CA ARG A 337 -10.74 -13.15 7.88
C ARG A 337 -9.52 -13.97 8.30
N SER A 338 -9.48 -15.26 7.98
CA SER A 338 -8.40 -16.16 8.35
C SER A 338 -7.19 -16.13 7.40
N GLN A 339 -7.26 -15.37 6.30
CA GLN A 339 -6.34 -15.48 5.17
C GLN A 339 -5.37 -14.30 5.02
N SER A 340 -5.16 -13.50 6.08
CA SER A 340 -4.26 -12.33 6.08
C SER A 340 -4.57 -11.25 5.04
N ILE A 341 -5.80 -11.24 4.50
CA ILE A 341 -6.33 -10.21 3.60
C ILE A 341 -6.85 -9.04 4.42
N THR A 342 -6.57 -7.81 3.98
CA THR A 342 -7.17 -6.63 4.60
C THR A 342 -8.62 -6.49 4.16
N LEU A 343 -9.55 -6.49 5.12
CA LEU A 343 -10.97 -6.35 4.85
C LEU A 343 -11.43 -4.93 5.18
N ARG A 344 -12.11 -4.27 4.24
CA ARG A 344 -12.68 -2.94 4.44
C ARG A 344 -14.14 -2.93 4.01
N GLN A 345 -14.98 -2.21 4.75
CA GLN A 345 -16.36 -2.02 4.37
C GLN A 345 -16.44 -0.96 3.27
N ALA A 346 -17.14 -1.26 2.17
CA ALA A 346 -17.60 -0.23 1.26
C ALA A 346 -19.01 -0.49 0.76
N ASP A 347 -19.72 0.61 0.58
CA ASP A 347 -21.13 0.68 0.23
C ASP A 347 -21.25 1.67 -0.92
N PHE A 348 -21.72 1.20 -2.07
CA PHE A 348 -21.89 2.03 -3.26
C PHE A 348 -22.92 3.15 -3.07
N ASP A 349 -23.81 3.02 -2.09
CA ASP A 349 -24.77 4.07 -1.72
C ASP A 349 -24.15 5.12 -0.77
N LYS A 350 -22.91 4.90 -0.28
CA LYS A 350 -22.18 5.78 0.66
C LYS A 350 -20.77 6.08 0.13
N PRO A 351 -20.59 7.08 -0.74
CA PRO A 351 -19.31 7.36 -1.40
C PRO A 351 -18.11 7.51 -0.45
N GLU A 352 -18.30 8.10 0.74
CA GLU A 352 -17.23 8.24 1.75
C GLU A 352 -16.70 6.90 2.27
N SER A 353 -17.50 5.83 2.20
CA SER A 353 -17.05 4.48 2.54
C SER A 353 -16.10 3.92 1.48
N LEU A 354 -16.31 4.27 0.20
CA LEU A 354 -15.45 3.85 -0.92
C LEU A 354 -14.08 4.51 -0.81
N THR A 355 -14.02 5.81 -0.51
CA THR A 355 -12.74 6.52 -0.31
C THR A 355 -11.93 5.89 0.82
N ARG A 356 -12.55 5.59 1.97
CA ARG A 356 -11.87 4.89 3.07
C ARG A 356 -11.45 3.46 2.70
N ALA A 357 -12.27 2.76 1.92
CA ALA A 357 -11.95 1.42 1.47
C ALA A 357 -10.75 1.38 0.52
N TYR A 358 -10.55 2.42 -0.29
CA TYR A 358 -9.48 2.47 -1.30
C TYR A 358 -8.19 3.15 -0.82
N ASP A 359 -8.20 3.78 0.35
CA ASP A 359 -7.04 4.53 0.87
C ASP A 359 -5.75 3.68 0.94
N GLY A 360 -4.67 4.17 0.36
CA GLY A 360 -3.39 3.45 0.25
C GLY A 360 -3.34 2.33 -0.80
N CYS A 361 -4.40 2.11 -1.59
CA CYS A 361 -4.39 1.17 -2.71
C CYS A 361 -3.78 1.82 -3.96
N THR A 362 -3.05 1.04 -4.77
CA THR A 362 -2.43 1.52 -6.03
C THR A 362 -3.27 1.14 -7.26
N SER A 363 -4.11 0.11 -7.15
CA SER A 363 -4.96 -0.37 -8.24
C SER A 363 -6.35 -0.78 -7.74
N LEU A 364 -7.35 -0.68 -8.60
CA LEU A 364 -8.74 -1.09 -8.33
C LEU A 364 -9.17 -2.15 -9.34
N PHE A 365 -9.64 -3.29 -8.87
CA PHE A 365 -10.47 -4.22 -9.63
C PHE A 365 -11.94 -3.97 -9.31
N LEU A 366 -12.63 -3.29 -10.22
CA LEU A 366 -14.03 -2.91 -10.11
C LEU A 366 -14.91 -3.91 -10.86
N VAL A 367 -15.60 -4.75 -10.10
CA VAL A 367 -16.68 -5.60 -10.60
C VAL A 367 -17.96 -4.76 -10.74
N SER A 368 -18.62 -4.85 -11.89
CA SER A 368 -19.88 -4.14 -12.14
C SER A 368 -20.97 -4.51 -11.12
N THR A 369 -21.79 -3.54 -10.71
CA THR A 369 -22.79 -3.75 -9.66
C THR A 369 -23.95 -4.63 -10.15
N PRO A 370 -24.50 -5.53 -9.30
CA PRO A 370 -25.62 -6.39 -9.65
C PRO A 370 -27.00 -5.69 -9.57
N ARG A 371 -27.07 -4.38 -9.28
CA ARG A 371 -28.33 -3.64 -9.07
C ARG A 371 -29.04 -3.27 -10.37
N ILE A 372 -29.41 -4.27 -11.16
CA ILE A 372 -30.00 -4.12 -12.49
C ILE A 372 -31.31 -3.34 -12.52
N ALA A 373 -32.08 -3.33 -11.42
CA ALA A 373 -33.34 -2.58 -11.32
C ALA A 373 -33.15 -1.07 -11.52
N MET A 374 -31.95 -0.55 -11.25
CA MET A 374 -31.60 0.85 -11.52
C MET A 374 -31.63 1.18 -13.02
N ASP A 375 -31.42 0.19 -13.89
CA ASP A 375 -31.36 0.37 -15.35
C ASP A 375 -32.74 0.32 -16.03
N TYR A 376 -33.80 -0.04 -15.32
CA TYR A 376 -35.11 -0.17 -15.94
C TYR A 376 -35.64 1.17 -16.48
N ASN A 377 -36.68 1.13 -17.33
CA ASN A 377 -37.36 2.31 -17.87
C ASN A 377 -36.44 3.31 -18.57
N ASN A 378 -35.38 2.81 -19.22
CA ASN A 378 -34.40 3.64 -19.90
C ASN A 378 -33.77 4.73 -19.03
N ALA A 379 -33.28 4.31 -17.86
CA ALA A 379 -32.62 5.18 -16.89
C ALA A 379 -31.71 6.25 -17.54
N PRO A 380 -31.93 7.54 -17.22
CA PRO A 380 -31.08 8.63 -17.71
C PRO A 380 -29.61 8.42 -17.36
N LEU A 381 -28.72 9.14 -18.05
CA LEU A 381 -27.29 9.12 -17.78
C LEU A 381 -27.01 9.41 -16.28
N TRP A 382 -26.24 8.53 -15.63
CA TRP A 382 -25.91 8.59 -14.20
C TRP A 382 -27.10 8.39 -13.26
N LYS A 383 -28.19 7.80 -13.76
CA LYS A 383 -29.35 7.37 -12.94
C LYS A 383 -29.54 5.86 -12.98
N GLY A 384 -28.88 5.15 -13.89
CA GLY A 384 -28.78 3.70 -13.86
C GLY A 384 -27.70 3.22 -12.90
N ARG A 385 -27.39 1.92 -12.96
CA ARG A 385 -26.40 1.29 -12.09
C ARG A 385 -24.98 1.82 -12.33
N GLU A 386 -24.72 2.47 -13.47
CA GLU A 386 -23.47 3.20 -13.71
C GLU A 386 -23.24 4.35 -12.70
N ALA A 387 -24.27 4.82 -11.99
CA ALA A 387 -24.10 5.76 -10.89
C ALA A 387 -23.21 5.18 -9.77
N HIS A 388 -23.38 3.89 -9.46
CA HIS A 388 -22.53 3.18 -8.49
C HIS A 388 -21.12 2.97 -9.02
N HIS A 389 -20.97 2.63 -10.31
CA HIS A 389 -19.64 2.51 -10.92
C HIS A 389 -18.89 3.84 -10.86
N ARG A 390 -19.56 4.93 -11.23
CA ARG A 390 -18.98 6.27 -11.17
C ARG A 390 -18.58 6.65 -9.75
N ALA A 391 -19.43 6.42 -8.74
CA ALA A 391 -19.08 6.70 -7.35
C ALA A 391 -17.80 5.96 -6.90
N ALA A 392 -17.64 4.69 -7.30
CA ALA A 392 -16.44 3.92 -7.00
C ALA A 392 -15.20 4.42 -7.76
N ILE A 393 -15.35 4.77 -9.05
CA ILE A 393 -14.27 5.33 -9.85
C ILE A 393 -13.83 6.69 -9.29
N ASP A 394 -14.78 7.58 -8.98
CA ASP A 394 -14.52 8.91 -8.41
C ASP A 394 -13.75 8.79 -7.09
N ALA A 395 -14.15 7.86 -6.21
CA ALA A 395 -13.44 7.58 -4.96
C ALA A 395 -12.02 7.03 -5.19
N ALA A 396 -11.82 6.18 -6.20
CA ALA A 396 -10.51 5.65 -6.57
C ALA A 396 -9.55 6.77 -7.04
N ILE A 397 -10.05 7.67 -7.91
CA ILE A 397 -9.29 8.83 -8.37
C ILE A 397 -8.95 9.76 -7.20
N GLN A 398 -9.89 9.96 -6.27
CA GLN A 398 -9.69 10.83 -5.11
C GLN A 398 -8.52 10.38 -4.21
N VAL A 399 -8.33 9.07 -4.02
CA VAL A 399 -7.25 8.52 -3.19
C VAL A 399 -5.95 8.23 -3.96
N GLY A 400 -5.91 8.55 -5.26
CA GLY A 400 -4.70 8.42 -6.08
C GLY A 400 -4.45 7.02 -6.64
N ILE A 401 -5.49 6.21 -6.86
CA ILE A 401 -5.34 4.93 -7.58
C ILE A 401 -4.81 5.19 -8.99
N GLN A 402 -3.79 4.41 -9.37
CA GLN A 402 -3.04 4.61 -10.62
C GLN A 402 -3.56 3.76 -11.77
N HIS A 403 -4.24 2.65 -11.49
CA HIS A 403 -4.78 1.74 -12.50
C HIS A 403 -6.14 1.17 -12.08
N ILE A 404 -7.14 1.30 -12.96
CA ILE A 404 -8.47 0.72 -12.77
C ILE A 404 -8.70 -0.40 -13.80
N TYR A 405 -9.00 -1.60 -13.30
CA TYR A 405 -9.48 -2.75 -14.05
C TYR A 405 -11.00 -2.84 -13.88
N TYR A 406 -11.74 -2.79 -14.97
CA TYR A 406 -13.20 -2.81 -14.94
C TYR A 406 -13.77 -4.03 -15.65
N THR A 407 -14.64 -4.79 -14.98
CA THR A 407 -15.40 -5.86 -15.63
C THR A 407 -16.59 -5.28 -16.38
N SER A 408 -16.46 -5.20 -17.70
CA SER A 408 -17.57 -4.99 -18.60
C SER A 408 -18.19 -6.34 -19.01
N LEU A 409 -19.06 -6.36 -20.02
CA LEU A 409 -19.84 -7.53 -20.41
C LEU A 409 -19.65 -7.86 -21.91
N GLY A 410 -19.64 -9.15 -22.22
CA GLY A 410 -19.26 -9.74 -23.50
C GLY A 410 -20.27 -9.60 -24.64
N PHE A 411 -20.76 -8.38 -24.88
CA PHE A 411 -21.51 -8.01 -26.09
C PHE A 411 -20.63 -7.15 -27.02
N ALA A 412 -21.12 -6.88 -28.23
CA ALA A 412 -20.53 -5.89 -29.13
C ALA A 412 -20.58 -4.47 -28.52
N ASN A 413 -19.89 -3.51 -29.15
CA ASN A 413 -20.01 -2.10 -28.81
C ASN A 413 -20.03 -1.23 -30.08
N PRO A 414 -21.10 -0.44 -30.31
CA PRO A 414 -22.31 -0.34 -29.50
C PRO A 414 -23.12 -1.65 -29.48
N SER A 415 -23.96 -1.83 -28.45
CA SER A 415 -24.84 -3.00 -28.30
C SER A 415 -26.31 -2.59 -28.33
N LYS A 416 -27.16 -3.44 -28.92
CA LYS A 416 -28.62 -3.32 -28.84
C LYS A 416 -29.19 -3.74 -27.47
N ALA A 417 -28.42 -4.48 -26.67
CA ALA A 417 -28.87 -4.99 -25.38
C ALA A 417 -28.90 -3.88 -24.32
N SER A 418 -30.04 -3.67 -23.69
CA SER A 418 -30.21 -2.62 -22.66
C SER A 418 -29.31 -2.87 -21.44
N VAL A 419 -28.93 -4.12 -21.18
CA VAL A 419 -27.96 -4.47 -20.12
C VAL A 419 -26.58 -3.85 -20.32
N MET A 420 -26.19 -3.61 -21.58
CA MET A 420 -24.91 -3.00 -21.92
C MET A 420 -24.86 -1.50 -21.70
N ARG A 421 -26.00 -0.81 -21.56
CA ARG A 421 -26.01 0.65 -21.45
C ARG A 421 -25.16 1.17 -20.29
N ALA A 422 -25.30 0.57 -19.11
CA ALA A 422 -24.51 0.97 -17.94
C ALA A 422 -23.02 0.69 -18.15
N HIS A 423 -22.67 -0.43 -18.81
CA HIS A 423 -21.30 -0.78 -19.14
C HIS A 423 -20.70 0.22 -20.12
N ILE A 424 -21.33 0.48 -21.26
CA ILE A 424 -20.86 1.42 -22.29
C ILE A 424 -20.61 2.82 -21.68
N ARG A 425 -21.56 3.33 -20.88
CA ARG A 425 -21.39 4.62 -20.17
C ARG A 425 -20.20 4.62 -19.20
N THR A 426 -19.95 3.49 -18.54
CA THR A 426 -18.81 3.34 -17.61
C THR A 426 -17.48 3.25 -18.37
N GLU A 427 -17.45 2.51 -19.48
CA GLU A 427 -16.28 2.41 -20.35
C GLU A 427 -15.91 3.78 -20.95
N GLU A 428 -16.89 4.52 -21.46
CA GLU A 428 -16.69 5.88 -21.97
C GLU A 428 -16.11 6.82 -20.89
N TYR A 429 -16.62 6.71 -19.67
CA TYR A 429 -16.13 7.51 -18.54
C TYR A 429 -14.68 7.18 -18.17
N LEU A 430 -14.34 5.90 -18.08
CA LEU A 430 -12.99 5.44 -17.81
C LEU A 430 -12.01 5.88 -18.92
N HIS A 431 -12.38 5.73 -20.19
CA HIS A 431 -11.56 6.22 -21.31
C HIS A 431 -11.36 7.74 -21.28
N GLY A 432 -12.36 8.50 -20.80
CA GLY A 432 -12.22 9.94 -20.55
C GLY A 432 -11.12 10.23 -19.52
N LEU A 433 -11.15 9.56 -18.37
CA LEU A 433 -10.15 9.70 -17.31
C LEU A 433 -8.74 9.30 -17.77
N GLU A 434 -8.62 8.24 -18.56
CA GLU A 434 -7.35 7.81 -19.14
C GLU A 434 -6.77 8.85 -20.10
N LYS A 435 -7.59 9.42 -21.00
CA LYS A 435 -7.17 10.50 -21.92
C LYS A 435 -6.73 11.76 -21.18
N GLU A 436 -7.34 12.05 -20.05
CA GLU A 436 -6.95 13.14 -19.15
C GLU A 436 -5.68 12.84 -18.33
N GLY A 437 -5.13 11.63 -18.44
CA GLY A 437 -3.95 11.20 -17.68
C GLY A 437 -4.21 11.00 -16.19
N LYS A 438 -5.48 10.76 -15.79
CA LYS A 438 -5.87 10.59 -14.38
C LYS A 438 -5.48 9.23 -13.81
N CYS A 439 -5.62 8.18 -14.61
CA CYS A 439 -5.22 6.81 -14.28
C CYS A 439 -5.06 5.98 -15.56
N LYS A 440 -4.39 4.83 -15.46
CA LYS A 440 -4.41 3.77 -16.48
C LYS A 440 -5.74 3.01 -16.39
N VAL A 441 -6.24 2.54 -17.53
CA VAL A 441 -7.49 1.77 -17.58
C VAL A 441 -7.28 0.43 -18.28
N THR A 442 -7.94 -0.61 -17.78
CA THR A 442 -8.12 -1.88 -18.50
C THR A 442 -9.58 -2.29 -18.43
N ILE A 443 -10.20 -2.56 -19.58
CA ILE A 443 -11.60 -2.99 -19.68
C ILE A 443 -11.63 -4.45 -20.08
N ILE A 444 -12.15 -5.28 -19.18
CA ILE A 444 -12.28 -6.72 -19.34
C ILE A 444 -13.74 -7.01 -19.66
N ARG A 445 -14.08 -7.32 -20.91
CA ARG A 445 -15.43 -7.74 -21.28
C ARG A 445 -15.59 -9.23 -21.01
N GLU A 446 -16.14 -9.52 -19.84
CA GLU A 446 -16.36 -10.89 -19.39
C GLU A 446 -17.45 -11.57 -20.25
N GLY A 447 -17.15 -12.77 -20.75
CA GLY A 447 -18.08 -13.57 -21.54
C GLY A 447 -19.38 -13.87 -20.80
N LEU A 448 -20.42 -14.25 -21.54
CA LEU A 448 -21.70 -14.64 -20.92
C LEU A 448 -21.52 -15.96 -20.16
N TYR A 449 -21.92 -15.97 -18.89
CA TYR A 449 -21.60 -17.08 -17.99
C TYR A 449 -22.30 -18.36 -18.42
N ASN A 450 -21.57 -19.50 -18.47
CA ASN A 450 -22.19 -20.82 -18.66
C ASN A 450 -23.38 -21.00 -17.70
N GLU A 451 -23.20 -20.60 -16.44
CA GLU A 451 -24.16 -20.72 -15.34
C GLU A 451 -25.40 -19.82 -15.51
N SER A 452 -25.37 -18.89 -16.47
CA SER A 452 -26.50 -17.99 -16.79
C SER A 452 -27.33 -18.49 -17.97
N TRP A 453 -27.05 -19.68 -18.54
CA TRP A 453 -27.85 -20.25 -19.62
C TRP A 453 -29.37 -20.25 -19.35
N PRO A 454 -29.89 -20.51 -18.13
CA PRO A 454 -31.34 -20.53 -17.91
C PRO A 454 -31.99 -19.16 -18.13
N LEU A 455 -31.25 -18.08 -17.88
CA LEU A 455 -31.76 -16.71 -18.01
C LEU A 455 -32.05 -16.37 -19.49
N TYR A 456 -31.17 -16.78 -20.41
CA TYR A 456 -31.37 -16.60 -21.85
C TYR A 456 -32.28 -17.69 -22.46
N PHE A 457 -32.40 -18.83 -21.79
CA PHE A 457 -33.29 -19.92 -22.17
C PHE A 457 -34.70 -19.74 -21.56
N GLY A 458 -35.26 -18.53 -21.65
CA GLY A 458 -36.62 -18.25 -21.19
C GLY A 458 -36.82 -18.40 -19.67
N TYR A 459 -35.87 -17.91 -18.86
CA TYR A 459 -35.90 -18.01 -17.40
C TYR A 459 -36.12 -19.45 -16.89
N TYR A 460 -35.33 -20.41 -17.40
CA TYR A 460 -35.40 -21.85 -17.07
C TYR A 460 -34.86 -22.18 -15.66
N PHE A 461 -35.12 -21.34 -14.67
CA PHE A 461 -34.54 -21.45 -13.32
C PHE A 461 -35.09 -22.61 -12.50
N GLY A 462 -36.20 -23.24 -12.93
CA GLY A 462 -36.72 -24.45 -12.29
C GLY A 462 -35.75 -25.63 -12.39
N LEU A 463 -34.83 -25.63 -13.37
CA LEU A 463 -33.82 -26.67 -13.60
C LEU A 463 -34.41 -28.09 -13.47
N LYS A 464 -34.10 -28.82 -12.40
CA LYS A 464 -34.60 -30.18 -12.14
C LYS A 464 -36.12 -30.24 -11.98
N GLU A 465 -36.71 -29.21 -11.38
CA GLU A 465 -38.15 -29.09 -11.11
C GLU A 465 -38.91 -28.48 -12.29
N GLU A 466 -38.20 -28.07 -13.34
CA GLU A 466 -38.83 -27.46 -14.49
C GLU A 466 -39.69 -28.49 -15.25
N THR A 467 -40.88 -28.08 -15.69
CA THR A 467 -41.84 -28.96 -16.37
C THR A 467 -42.12 -28.52 -17.81
N ARG A 468 -41.69 -27.31 -18.18
CA ARG A 468 -41.85 -26.78 -19.53
C ARG A 468 -41.11 -27.64 -20.55
N LYS A 469 -41.88 -28.18 -21.50
CA LYS A 469 -41.38 -28.81 -22.74
C LYS A 469 -41.31 -27.85 -23.92
N GLU A 470 -42.00 -26.71 -23.82
CA GLU A 470 -41.91 -25.62 -24.78
C GLU A 470 -41.44 -24.35 -24.06
N VAL A 471 -40.38 -23.73 -24.57
CA VAL A 471 -39.73 -22.55 -23.98
C VAL A 471 -39.89 -21.36 -24.93
N VAL A 472 -40.60 -20.35 -24.46
CA VAL A 472 -40.86 -19.11 -25.23
C VAL A 472 -39.66 -18.19 -25.14
N ILE A 473 -39.10 -17.79 -26.30
CA ILE A 473 -37.96 -16.87 -26.42
C ILE A 473 -38.22 -15.81 -27.50
N ALA A 474 -37.59 -14.64 -27.39
CA ALA A 474 -37.79 -13.53 -28.34
C ALA A 474 -36.80 -13.52 -29.53
N GLY A 475 -35.88 -14.47 -29.57
CA GLY A 475 -34.83 -14.57 -30.58
C GLY A 475 -33.88 -15.72 -30.29
N ASP A 476 -33.05 -16.04 -31.28
CA ASP A 476 -31.97 -17.01 -31.15
C ASP A 476 -30.71 -16.43 -31.81
N GLY A 477 -29.56 -16.85 -31.32
CA GLY A 477 -28.25 -16.36 -31.74
C GLY A 477 -27.15 -17.08 -30.99
N LYS A 478 -25.97 -17.14 -31.60
CA LYS A 478 -24.82 -17.81 -31.00
C LYS A 478 -24.23 -16.98 -29.88
N ILE A 479 -23.88 -17.66 -28.80
CA ILE A 479 -23.24 -17.09 -27.62
C ILE A 479 -21.97 -17.88 -27.31
N SER A 480 -20.88 -17.16 -27.14
CA SER A 480 -19.63 -17.66 -26.59
C SER A 480 -19.73 -17.83 -25.07
N TRP A 481 -20.35 -18.91 -24.63
CA TRP A 481 -20.56 -19.20 -23.21
C TRP A 481 -19.24 -19.47 -22.50
N THR A 482 -19.05 -18.87 -21.33
CA THR A 482 -17.78 -18.93 -20.59
C THR A 482 -18.01 -19.24 -19.12
N SER A 483 -17.28 -20.20 -18.54
CA SER A 483 -17.50 -20.57 -17.14
C SER A 483 -16.95 -19.51 -16.18
N ILE A 484 -17.67 -19.25 -15.08
CA ILE A 484 -17.22 -18.29 -14.06
C ILE A 484 -15.83 -18.65 -13.49
N PRO A 485 -15.50 -19.95 -13.22
CA PRO A 485 -14.15 -20.33 -12.79
C PRO A 485 -13.05 -19.98 -13.79
N ASP A 486 -13.31 -20.13 -15.10
CA ASP A 486 -12.32 -19.82 -16.14
C ASP A 486 -12.08 -18.31 -16.25
N MET A 487 -13.15 -17.50 -16.28
CA MET A 487 -13.03 -16.03 -16.24
C MET A 487 -12.35 -15.57 -14.95
N GLY A 488 -12.74 -16.16 -13.81
CA GLY A 488 -12.11 -15.88 -12.52
C GLY A 488 -10.59 -16.09 -12.56
N PHE A 489 -10.14 -17.20 -13.14
CA PHE A 489 -8.72 -17.48 -13.33
C PHE A 489 -8.04 -16.55 -14.33
N GLY A 490 -8.66 -16.30 -15.49
CA GLY A 490 -8.13 -15.38 -16.51
C GLY A 490 -7.94 -13.97 -15.95
N THR A 491 -8.96 -13.43 -15.28
CA THR A 491 -8.92 -12.13 -14.64
C THR A 491 -7.90 -12.08 -13.50
N ALA A 492 -7.77 -13.12 -12.69
CA ALA A 492 -6.72 -13.21 -11.67
C ALA A 492 -5.31 -13.14 -12.27
N LYS A 493 -5.06 -13.82 -13.40
CA LYS A 493 -3.77 -13.77 -14.12
C LYS A 493 -3.48 -12.38 -14.70
N ILE A 494 -4.52 -11.67 -15.16
CA ILE A 494 -4.39 -10.29 -15.64
C ILE A 494 -4.02 -9.34 -14.49
N LEU A 495 -4.71 -9.45 -13.34
CA LEU A 495 -4.46 -8.60 -12.18
C LEU A 495 -3.08 -8.81 -11.55
N ALA A 496 -2.53 -10.03 -11.64
CA ALA A 496 -1.20 -10.36 -11.14
C ALA A 496 -0.05 -9.99 -12.10
N ALA A 497 -0.35 -9.65 -13.36
CA ALA A 497 0.65 -9.27 -14.34
C ALA A 497 1.07 -7.80 -14.17
N PRO A 498 2.26 -7.40 -14.68
CA PRO A 498 2.67 -5.99 -14.69
C PRO A 498 1.60 -5.10 -15.35
N SER A 499 1.27 -3.98 -14.69
CA SER A 499 0.24 -3.02 -15.12
C SER A 499 0.36 -2.62 -16.60
N GLU A 500 1.59 -2.40 -17.07
CA GLU A 500 1.93 -1.97 -18.43
C GLU A 500 1.50 -2.98 -19.50
N GLN A 501 1.36 -4.26 -19.14
CA GLN A 501 0.93 -5.30 -20.06
C GLN A 501 -0.53 -5.12 -20.49
N TRP A 502 -1.37 -4.52 -19.63
CA TRP A 502 -2.82 -4.46 -19.82
C TRP A 502 -3.38 -3.03 -19.88
N ALA A 503 -2.62 -2.03 -19.46
CA ALA A 503 -3.02 -0.64 -19.53
C ALA A 503 -3.42 -0.22 -20.97
N GLY A 504 -4.51 0.54 -21.09
CA GLY A 504 -5.09 1.01 -22.34
C GLY A 504 -5.81 -0.06 -23.17
N LYS A 505 -5.94 -1.29 -22.68
CA LYS A 505 -6.58 -2.39 -23.43
C LYS A 505 -8.05 -2.56 -23.08
N THR A 506 -8.84 -2.83 -24.11
CA THR A 506 -10.20 -3.35 -24.05
C THR A 506 -10.25 -4.66 -24.82
N PHE A 507 -10.60 -5.76 -24.15
CA PHE A 507 -10.59 -7.10 -24.75
C PHE A 507 -11.66 -7.99 -24.09
N TYR A 508 -11.88 -9.17 -24.65
CA TYR A 508 -12.86 -10.12 -24.15
C TYR A 508 -12.20 -11.28 -23.41
N LEU A 509 -12.80 -11.69 -22.29
CA LEU A 509 -12.52 -12.97 -21.66
C LEU A 509 -13.68 -13.91 -21.92
N SER A 510 -13.60 -14.58 -23.06
CA SER A 510 -14.65 -15.46 -23.55
C SER A 510 -14.05 -16.69 -24.22
N GLN A 511 -14.79 -17.80 -24.23
CA GLN A 511 -14.45 -18.93 -25.11
C GLN A 511 -14.70 -18.54 -26.57
N LYS A 512 -14.00 -19.18 -27.51
CA LYS A 512 -14.32 -19.02 -28.95
C LYS A 512 -15.47 -19.92 -29.39
N LYS A 513 -15.60 -21.10 -28.77
CA LYS A 513 -16.70 -22.01 -29.06
C LYS A 513 -18.01 -21.33 -28.66
N SER A 514 -18.98 -21.38 -29.57
CA SER A 514 -20.27 -20.72 -29.42
C SER A 514 -21.43 -21.69 -29.63
N TRP A 515 -22.54 -21.44 -28.94
CA TRP A 515 -23.77 -22.22 -29.00
C TRP A 515 -24.96 -21.30 -29.15
N SER A 516 -25.91 -21.67 -29.99
CA SER A 516 -27.24 -21.05 -30.06
C SER A 516 -28.12 -21.51 -28.91
N LEU A 517 -29.23 -20.82 -28.67
CA LEU A 517 -30.24 -21.28 -27.73
C LEU A 517 -30.89 -22.58 -28.22
N LYS A 518 -30.95 -22.80 -29.54
CA LYS A 518 -31.38 -24.09 -30.11
C LYS A 518 -30.43 -25.22 -29.72
N ASP A 519 -29.11 -25.00 -29.79
CA ASP A 519 -28.13 -26.00 -29.33
C ASP A 519 -28.32 -26.30 -27.83
N ILE A 520 -28.64 -25.28 -27.02
CA ILE A 520 -28.99 -25.47 -25.61
C ILE A 520 -30.25 -26.33 -25.46
N ALA A 521 -31.29 -26.10 -26.27
CA ALA A 521 -32.50 -26.93 -26.24
C ALA A 521 -32.19 -28.41 -26.53
N ASP A 522 -31.29 -28.68 -27.49
CA ASP A 522 -30.85 -30.03 -27.82
C ASP A 522 -30.05 -30.67 -26.67
N ILE A 523 -29.17 -29.91 -26.02
CA ILE A 523 -28.41 -30.37 -24.84
C ILE A 523 -29.37 -30.67 -23.69
N VAL A 524 -30.27 -29.75 -23.35
CA VAL A 524 -31.25 -29.94 -22.25
C VAL A 524 -32.14 -31.13 -22.54
N SER A 525 -32.59 -31.31 -23.79
CA SER A 525 -33.41 -32.46 -24.20
C SER A 525 -32.68 -33.78 -23.96
N ARG A 526 -31.40 -33.85 -24.36
CA ARG A 526 -30.55 -35.02 -24.14
C ARG A 526 -30.36 -35.32 -22.66
N VAL A 527 -30.09 -34.31 -21.84
CA VAL A 527 -29.83 -34.49 -20.40
C VAL A 527 -31.09 -34.93 -19.65
N ARG A 528 -32.25 -34.37 -20.00
CA ARG A 528 -33.54 -34.70 -19.38
C ARG A 528 -34.16 -36.00 -19.88
N GLY A 529 -33.81 -36.44 -21.08
CA GLY A 529 -34.47 -37.57 -21.75
C GLY A 529 -35.85 -37.26 -22.32
N ASP A 530 -36.22 -35.98 -22.42
CA ASP A 530 -37.51 -35.49 -22.93
C ASP A 530 -37.27 -34.39 -23.98
N GLU A 531 -38.07 -34.34 -25.05
CA GLU A 531 -37.95 -33.31 -26.10
C GLU A 531 -38.34 -31.91 -25.57
N ILE A 532 -37.39 -30.97 -25.62
CA ILE A 532 -37.59 -29.55 -25.30
C ILE A 532 -37.55 -28.72 -26.59
N LYS A 533 -38.62 -27.97 -26.86
CA LYS A 533 -38.76 -27.12 -28.05
C LYS A 533 -38.68 -25.66 -27.70
N LEU A 534 -38.10 -24.88 -28.61
CA LEU A 534 -38.14 -23.43 -28.55
C LEU A 534 -39.33 -22.91 -29.33
N LYS A 535 -40.14 -22.06 -28.70
CA LYS A 535 -41.15 -21.24 -29.37
C LYS A 535 -40.59 -19.83 -29.52
N ILE A 536 -40.03 -19.55 -30.70
CA ILE A 536 -39.49 -18.23 -31.03
C ILE A 536 -40.64 -17.32 -31.42
N VAL A 537 -40.83 -16.24 -30.68
CA VAL A 537 -41.90 -15.25 -30.88
C VAL A 537 -41.29 -13.86 -31.04
N ASP A 538 -42.11 -12.87 -31.43
CA ASP A 538 -41.64 -11.49 -31.41
C ASP A 538 -41.43 -10.99 -29.96
N ARG A 539 -40.69 -9.89 -29.82
CA ARG A 539 -40.30 -9.38 -28.51
C ARG A 539 -41.49 -8.99 -27.63
N LYS A 540 -42.56 -8.47 -28.24
CA LYS A 540 -43.77 -8.06 -27.51
C LYS A 540 -44.56 -9.28 -27.03
N GLU A 541 -44.72 -10.30 -27.86
CA GLU A 541 -45.36 -11.56 -27.46
C GLU A 541 -44.57 -12.24 -26.32
N TYR A 542 -43.24 -12.23 -26.38
CA TYR A 542 -42.39 -12.71 -25.29
C TYR A 542 -42.62 -11.93 -23.99
N GLU A 543 -42.60 -10.59 -24.06
CA GLU A 543 -42.82 -9.72 -22.91
C GLU A 543 -44.19 -9.96 -22.27
N ASP A 544 -45.24 -9.98 -23.09
CA ASP A 544 -46.60 -10.22 -22.63
C ASP A 544 -46.77 -11.63 -22.03
N PHE A 545 -46.10 -12.65 -22.58
CA PHE A 545 -46.11 -14.00 -22.03
C PHE A 545 -45.50 -14.04 -20.61
N TYR A 546 -44.30 -13.51 -20.41
CA TYR A 546 -43.65 -13.58 -19.09
C TYR A 546 -44.30 -12.66 -18.05
N VAL A 547 -44.85 -11.51 -18.46
CA VAL A 547 -45.63 -10.65 -17.57
C VAL A 547 -46.95 -11.32 -17.17
N ASN A 548 -47.75 -11.76 -18.14
CA ASN A 548 -49.11 -12.23 -17.87
C ASN A 548 -49.14 -13.68 -17.34
N SER A 549 -48.30 -14.56 -17.86
CA SER A 549 -48.32 -15.99 -17.51
C SER A 549 -47.33 -16.36 -16.41
N LYS A 550 -46.27 -15.58 -16.21
CA LYS A 550 -45.25 -15.83 -15.16
C LYS A 550 -45.21 -14.77 -14.06
N GLY A 551 -46.03 -13.72 -14.15
CA GLY A 551 -46.13 -12.69 -13.11
C GLY A 551 -44.88 -11.83 -12.95
N MET A 552 -44.03 -11.77 -13.99
CA MET A 552 -42.77 -11.02 -13.93
C MET A 552 -43.01 -9.51 -14.08
N GLU A 553 -42.11 -8.71 -13.50
CA GLU A 553 -42.18 -7.26 -13.57
C GLU A 553 -41.88 -6.78 -15.00
N ARG A 554 -42.83 -6.08 -15.63
CA ARG A 554 -42.71 -5.64 -17.03
C ARG A 554 -41.41 -4.89 -17.36
N PRO A 555 -40.94 -3.90 -16.58
CA PRO A 555 -39.69 -3.21 -16.86
C PRO A 555 -38.46 -4.13 -16.85
N SER A 556 -38.47 -5.18 -16.02
CA SER A 556 -37.39 -6.18 -15.98
C SER A 556 -37.37 -7.03 -17.25
N VAL A 557 -38.54 -7.50 -17.69
CA VAL A 557 -38.68 -8.33 -18.89
C VAL A 557 -38.32 -7.53 -20.15
N GLU A 558 -38.84 -6.30 -20.29
CA GLU A 558 -38.54 -5.41 -21.44
C GLU A 558 -37.06 -5.01 -21.50
N TRP A 559 -36.45 -4.76 -20.34
CA TRP A 559 -35.01 -4.49 -20.26
C TRP A 559 -34.20 -5.71 -20.73
N TRP A 560 -34.54 -6.90 -20.24
CA TRP A 560 -33.81 -8.13 -20.58
C TRP A 560 -34.07 -8.59 -22.03
N SER A 561 -35.31 -8.49 -22.52
CA SER A 561 -35.74 -8.98 -23.83
C SER A 561 -34.97 -8.32 -24.99
N SER A 562 -34.49 -7.09 -24.80
CA SER A 562 -33.60 -6.41 -25.76
C SER A 562 -32.30 -7.18 -26.05
N SER A 563 -31.86 -8.05 -25.15
CA SER A 563 -30.70 -8.92 -25.37
C SER A 563 -30.91 -9.86 -26.56
N TYR A 564 -32.15 -10.30 -26.82
CA TYR A 564 -32.42 -11.17 -27.98
C TYR A 564 -32.22 -10.45 -29.32
N ASP A 565 -32.37 -9.12 -29.37
CA ASP A 565 -32.06 -8.36 -30.59
C ASP A 565 -30.56 -8.26 -30.83
N ALA A 566 -29.77 -8.16 -29.76
CA ALA A 566 -28.31 -8.26 -29.81
C ALA A 566 -27.85 -9.68 -30.23
N LEU A 567 -28.52 -10.72 -29.73
CA LEU A 567 -28.22 -12.11 -30.12
C LEU A 567 -28.45 -12.36 -31.61
N LYS A 568 -29.55 -11.86 -32.18
CA LYS A 568 -29.85 -11.98 -33.62
C LYS A 568 -28.77 -11.34 -34.50
N ASP A 569 -28.13 -10.29 -33.99
CA ASP A 569 -27.04 -9.58 -34.66
C ASP A 569 -25.67 -10.24 -34.43
N GLY A 570 -25.59 -11.33 -33.67
CA GLY A 570 -24.34 -12.04 -33.39
C GLY A 570 -23.43 -11.32 -32.39
N GLU A 571 -23.95 -10.36 -31.60
CA GLU A 571 -23.14 -9.55 -30.69
C GLU A 571 -22.39 -10.35 -29.60
N CYS A 572 -22.82 -11.58 -29.34
CA CYS A 572 -22.26 -12.48 -28.32
C CYS A 572 -21.43 -13.64 -28.91
N GLU A 573 -21.21 -13.69 -30.23
CA GLU A 573 -20.26 -14.61 -30.85
C GLU A 573 -18.88 -13.94 -30.86
N ILE A 574 -18.08 -14.25 -29.83
CA ILE A 574 -16.82 -13.56 -29.54
C ILE A 574 -15.63 -14.36 -30.08
N ASP A 575 -14.82 -13.75 -30.95
CA ASP A 575 -13.55 -14.29 -31.43
C ASP A 575 -12.36 -13.52 -30.84
N ASP A 576 -12.08 -13.77 -29.55
CA ASP A 576 -10.91 -13.24 -28.84
C ASP A 576 -10.13 -14.40 -28.20
N PRO A 577 -8.86 -14.63 -28.56
CA PRO A 577 -8.08 -15.75 -28.02
C PRO A 577 -7.55 -15.50 -26.59
N THR A 578 -7.78 -14.32 -26.00
CA THR A 578 -7.11 -13.92 -24.75
C THR A 578 -7.34 -14.91 -23.60
N LEU A 579 -8.59 -15.31 -23.35
CA LEU A 579 -8.89 -16.26 -22.28
C LEU A 579 -8.26 -17.63 -22.53
N GLU A 580 -8.41 -18.17 -23.73
CA GLU A 580 -7.88 -19.49 -24.09
C GLU A 580 -6.35 -19.53 -23.99
N ASN A 581 -5.67 -18.44 -24.35
CA ASN A 581 -4.21 -18.31 -24.18
C ASN A 581 -3.82 -18.33 -22.69
N LEU A 582 -4.49 -17.54 -21.85
CA LEU A 582 -4.22 -17.49 -20.40
C LEU A 582 -4.45 -18.84 -19.71
N LEU A 583 -5.49 -19.56 -20.10
CA LEU A 583 -5.77 -20.91 -19.60
C LEU A 583 -4.73 -21.91 -20.08
N LYS A 584 -4.38 -21.87 -21.37
CA LYS A 584 -3.41 -22.78 -21.98
C LYS A 584 -2.01 -22.64 -21.35
N GLU A 585 -1.57 -21.43 -21.04
CA GLU A 585 -0.32 -21.18 -20.31
C GLU A 585 -0.30 -21.87 -18.94
N ALA A 586 -1.47 -22.07 -18.32
CA ALA A 586 -1.62 -22.77 -17.06
C ALA A 586 -1.95 -24.27 -17.21
N GLY A 587 -1.89 -24.81 -18.44
CA GLY A 587 -2.25 -26.20 -18.73
C GLY A 587 -3.76 -26.48 -18.56
N ARG A 588 -4.60 -25.46 -18.63
CA ARG A 588 -6.06 -25.55 -18.48
C ARG A 588 -6.75 -25.48 -19.84
N THR A 589 -7.89 -26.14 -19.95
CA THR A 589 -8.81 -26.01 -21.07
C THR A 589 -10.13 -25.41 -20.58
N PRO A 590 -10.77 -24.51 -21.34
CA PRO A 590 -12.06 -23.94 -20.96
C PRO A 590 -13.10 -25.02 -20.68
N LYS A 591 -13.93 -24.81 -19.65
CA LYS A 591 -15.04 -25.70 -19.31
C LYS A 591 -16.17 -25.57 -20.35
N PRO A 592 -16.54 -26.67 -21.06
CA PRO A 592 -17.61 -26.62 -22.05
C PRO A 592 -18.97 -26.31 -21.41
N LEU A 593 -19.85 -25.65 -22.17
CA LEU A 593 -21.21 -25.34 -21.73
C LEU A 593 -22.02 -26.60 -21.40
N GLU A 594 -21.85 -27.67 -22.18
CA GLU A 594 -22.57 -28.92 -22.02
C GLU A 594 -22.38 -29.51 -20.62
N GLU A 595 -21.15 -29.45 -20.10
CA GLU A 595 -20.80 -29.94 -18.77
C GLU A 595 -21.53 -29.13 -17.68
N THR A 596 -21.56 -27.79 -17.81
CA THR A 596 -22.30 -26.93 -16.88
C THR A 596 -23.81 -27.20 -16.91
N ILE A 597 -24.40 -27.39 -18.10
CA ILE A 597 -25.83 -27.73 -18.22
C ILE A 597 -26.12 -29.07 -17.55
N GLU A 598 -25.28 -30.08 -17.80
CA GLU A 598 -25.40 -31.40 -17.16
C GLU A 598 -25.35 -31.31 -15.63
N GLU A 599 -24.40 -30.57 -15.08
CA GLU A 599 -24.26 -30.37 -13.62
C GLU A 599 -25.44 -29.63 -13.02
N MET A 600 -25.98 -28.62 -13.71
CA MET A 600 -27.11 -27.83 -13.20
C MET A 600 -28.45 -28.59 -13.26
N LEU A 601 -28.59 -29.56 -14.18
CA LEU A 601 -29.80 -30.37 -14.36
C LEU A 601 -29.78 -31.71 -13.62
N ARG A 602 -28.61 -32.20 -13.20
CA ARG A 602 -28.46 -33.40 -12.36
C ARG A 602 -28.60 -33.07 -10.90
#